data_AF-R7JEZ4-F1
#
_entry.id   AF-R7JEZ4-F1
#
_cell.length_a   1.000
_cell.length_b   1.000
_cell.length_c   1.000
_cell.angle_alpha   90.00
_cell.angle_beta   90.00
_cell.angle_gamma   90.00
#
_symmetry.space_group_name_H-M   'P 1'
#
loop_
_entity.id
_entity.type
_entity.pdbx_description
1 polymer ?
#
loop_
_entity_poly.entity_id
_entity_poly.type
_entity_poly.pdbx_seq_one_letter_code
_entity_poly.pdbx_strand_id
1 'polypeptide(L)'
;MKITPSFYRISAEEDVFNRYYHKPLPNESVKTYSAAEIYRRLKQKSPESMRNVSVQRLAQTLSAIGIERIHTRYGNLYRVVSYPSQ
;
A
#
# COMPACT_ATOMS: atom_id res chain seq x y z
N MET A 1 -29.42 -15.18 1.08
CA MET A 1 -28.22 -14.83 0.31
C MET A 1 -27.04 -14.82 1.26
N LYS A 2 -26.27 -15.92 1.31
CA LYS A 2 -25.13 -16.06 2.22
C LYS A 2 -23.98 -15.23 1.64
N ILE A 3 -23.71 -14.08 2.25
CA ILE A 3 -22.52 -13.29 1.93
C ILE A 3 -21.35 -14.06 2.54
N THR A 4 -20.76 -14.99 1.79
CA THR A 4 -19.50 -15.59 2.19
C THR A 4 -18.45 -14.48 2.11
N PRO A 5 -17.80 -14.07 3.22
CA PRO A 5 -16.66 -13.19 3.12
C PRO A 5 -15.63 -13.98 2.32
N SER A 6 -15.46 -13.61 1.06
CA SER A 6 -14.43 -14.15 0.20
C SER A 6 -13.13 -14.08 0.99
N PHE A 7 -12.55 -15.26 1.25
CA PHE A 7 -11.26 -15.50 1.89
C PHE A 7 -10.13 -14.88 1.04
N TYR A 8 -10.17 -13.57 0.81
CA TYR A 8 -8.98 -12.82 0.50
C TYR A 8 -8.16 -12.88 1.78
N ARG A 9 -7.23 -13.84 1.84
CA ARG A 9 -6.10 -13.77 2.76
C ARG A 9 -5.38 -12.48 2.41
N ILE A 10 -5.79 -11.38 3.05
CA ILE A 10 -5.10 -10.11 2.97
C ILE A 10 -3.66 -10.42 3.40
N SER A 11 -2.72 -10.21 2.48
CA SER A 11 -1.31 -10.51 2.77
C SER A 11 -0.79 -9.53 3.81
N ALA A 12 0.23 -9.89 4.59
CA ALA A 12 0.73 -9.03 5.68
C ALA A 12 1.11 -7.63 5.19
N GLU A 13 1.66 -7.52 3.97
CA GLU A 13 1.97 -6.24 3.33
C GLU A 13 0.74 -5.41 2.96
N GLU A 14 -0.35 -6.06 2.59
CA GLU A 14 -1.62 -5.41 2.24
C GLU A 14 -2.35 -4.95 3.49
N ASP A 15 -2.37 -5.76 4.54
CA ASP A 15 -2.95 -5.42 5.84
C ASP A 15 -2.25 -4.19 6.44
N VAL A 16 -0.91 -4.24 6.48
CA VAL A 16 -0.08 -3.14 6.96
C VAL A 16 -0.25 -1.91 6.06
N PHE A 17 -0.33 -2.08 4.75
CA PHE A 17 -0.62 -0.96 3.85
C PHE A 17 -1.98 -0.33 4.18
N ASN A 18 -3.05 -1.12 4.21
CA ASN A 18 -4.42 -0.67 4.47
C ASN A 18 -4.58 -0.03 5.87
N ARG A 19 -3.71 -0.36 6.82
CA ARG A 19 -3.69 0.26 8.14
C ARG A 19 -3.15 1.70 8.15
N TYR A 20 -2.25 2.04 7.25
CA TYR A 20 -1.59 3.36 7.22
C TYR A 20 -1.95 4.21 5.99
N TYR A 21 -2.37 3.54 4.92
CA TYR A 21 -2.67 4.14 3.63
C TYR A 21 -3.92 3.54 3.04
N HIS A 22 -4.55 4.28 2.13
CA HIS A 22 -5.60 3.75 1.28
C HIS A 22 -5.53 4.36 -0.11
N LYS A 23 -6.37 3.80 -0.99
CA LYS A 23 -6.56 4.32 -2.34
C LYS A 23 -7.16 5.73 -2.27
N PRO A 24 -6.65 6.69 -3.06
CA PRO A 24 -7.21 8.04 -3.11
C PRO A 24 -8.67 8.04 -3.56
N LEU A 25 -9.53 8.70 -2.79
CA LEU A 25 -10.90 9.02 -3.18
C LEU A 25 -10.97 10.39 -3.88
N PRO A 26 -12.00 10.65 -4.70
CA PRO A 26 -12.24 11.99 -5.22
C PRO A 26 -12.35 12.99 -4.07
N ASN A 27 -11.57 14.08 -4.16
CA ASN A 27 -11.47 15.19 -3.20
C ASN A 27 -10.54 14.99 -1.98
N GLU A 28 -9.76 13.90 -1.92
CA GLU A 28 -8.75 13.73 -0.88
C GLU A 28 -7.36 14.26 -1.25
N SER A 29 -6.57 14.57 -0.22
CA SER A 29 -5.16 14.96 -0.37
C SER A 29 -4.29 13.75 -0.73
N VAL A 30 -4.17 13.49 -2.03
CA VAL A 30 -3.35 12.41 -2.58
C VAL A 30 -1.87 12.74 -2.45
N LYS A 31 -1.08 11.82 -1.91
CA LYS A 31 0.39 11.91 -1.88
C LYS A 31 0.99 10.86 -2.81
N THR A 32 2.07 11.23 -3.50
CA THR A 32 2.80 10.31 -4.37
C THR A 32 4.10 9.86 -3.70
N TYR A 33 4.28 8.56 -3.53
CA TYR A 33 5.50 7.98 -2.97
C TYR A 33 6.04 6.87 -3.86
N SER A 34 7.35 6.68 -3.90
CA SER A 34 7.93 5.51 -4.56
C SER A 34 7.62 4.24 -3.76
N ALA A 35 7.62 3.07 -4.41
CA ALA A 35 7.44 1.79 -3.70
C ALA A 35 8.47 1.61 -2.56
N ALA A 36 9.71 2.07 -2.77
CA ALA A 36 10.76 2.01 -1.77
C ALA A 36 10.46 2.92 -0.56
N GLU A 37 9.88 4.10 -0.79
CA GLU A 37 9.52 5.02 0.29
C GLU A 37 8.34 4.49 1.10
N ILE A 38 7.31 3.96 0.43
CA ILE A 38 6.17 3.30 1.10
C ILE A 38 6.70 2.12 1.93
N TYR A 39 7.55 1.27 1.34
CA TYR A 39 8.17 0.15 2.03
C TYR A 39 8.93 0.57 3.30
N ARG A 40 9.79 1.60 3.21
CA ARG A 40 10.54 2.11 4.36
C ARG A 40 9.60 2.58 5.47
N ARG A 41 8.56 3.34 5.13
CA ARG A 41 7.59 3.85 6.11
C ARG A 41 6.80 2.73 6.78
N LEU A 42 6.32 1.75 5.99
CA LEU A 42 5.63 0.58 6.53
C LEU A 42 6.56 -0.25 7.41
N LYS A 43 7.83 -0.44 7.01
CA LYS A 43 8.83 -1.16 7.80
C LYS A 43 9.19 -0.46 9.11
N GLN A 44 9.22 0.88 9.12
CA GLN A 44 9.43 1.66 10.35
C GLN A 44 8.24 1.55 11.31
N LYS A 45 7.01 1.49 10.78
CA LYS A 45 5.78 1.41 11.59
C LYS A 45 5.47 -0.01 12.06
N SER A 46 5.75 -1.01 11.23
CA SER A 46 5.51 -2.42 11.51
C SER A 46 6.64 -3.30 10.94
N PRO A 47 7.79 -3.35 11.63
CA PRO A 47 8.95 -4.13 11.18
C PRO A 47 8.67 -5.64 11.18
N GLU A 48 7.82 -6.12 12.07
CA GLU A 48 7.48 -7.54 12.22
C GLU A 48 6.73 -8.07 11.00
N SER A 49 5.67 -7.38 10.59
CA SER A 49 4.87 -7.74 9.42
C SER A 49 5.62 -7.55 8.10
N MET A 50 6.54 -6.59 8.04
CA MET A 50 7.35 -6.32 6.84
C MET A 50 8.64 -7.17 6.77
N ARG A 51 8.93 -8.01 7.76
CA ARG A 51 10.22 -8.74 7.89
C ARG A 51 10.54 -9.61 6.67
N ASN A 52 9.53 -10.26 6.10
CA ASN A 52 9.67 -11.14 4.93
C ASN A 52 9.14 -10.51 3.64
N VAL A 53 8.78 -9.22 3.67
CA VAL A 53 8.25 -8.48 2.53
C VAL A 53 9.40 -7.79 1.82
N SER A 54 9.46 -7.94 0.50
CA SER A 54 10.38 -7.18 -0.35
C SER A 54 9.67 -5.97 -0.98
N VAL A 55 10.44 -4.96 -1.38
CA VAL A 55 9.90 -3.78 -2.11
C VAL A 55 9.16 -4.20 -3.37
N GLN A 56 9.66 -5.22 -4.10
CA GLN A 56 9.02 -5.73 -5.31
C GLN A 56 7.67 -6.39 -5.00
N ARG A 57 7.59 -7.16 -3.91
CA ARG A 57 6.35 -7.79 -3.49
C ARG A 57 5.31 -6.75 -3.08
N LEU A 58 5.72 -5.74 -2.32
CA LEU A 58 4.87 -4.60 -2.01
C LEU A 58 4.38 -3.88 -3.29
N ALA A 59 5.25 -3.63 -4.26
CA ALA A 59 4.87 -3.01 -5.53
C ALA A 59 3.84 -3.83 -6.33
N GLN A 60 3.94 -5.16 -6.30
CA GLN A 60 2.94 -6.06 -6.89
C GLN A 60 1.61 -5.95 -6.14
N THR A 61 1.64 -5.98 -4.80
CA THR A 61 0.44 -5.82 -3.97
C THR A 61 -0.26 -4.49 -4.23
N LEU A 62 0.47 -3.37 -4.25
CA LEU A 62 -0.08 -2.04 -4.59
C LEU A 62 -0.77 -2.04 -5.95
N SER A 63 -0.18 -2.73 -6.93
CA SER A 63 -0.77 -2.85 -8.27
C SER A 63 -2.03 -3.74 -8.25
N ALA A 64 -2.02 -4.83 -7.47
CA ALA A 64 -3.13 -5.76 -7.34
C ALA A 64 -4.35 -5.16 -6.64
N ILE A 65 -4.14 -4.32 -5.61
CA ILE A 65 -5.24 -3.59 -4.93
C ILE A 65 -5.69 -2.35 -5.71
N GLY A 66 -5.12 -2.08 -6.89
CA GLY A 66 -5.54 -1.00 -7.77
C GLY A 66 -5.08 0.39 -7.33
N ILE A 67 -3.93 0.50 -6.66
CA ILE A 67 -3.26 1.79 -6.46
C ILE A 67 -2.73 2.29 -7.80
N GLU A 68 -3.00 3.56 -8.09
CA GLU A 68 -2.53 4.17 -9.32
C GLU A 68 -1.00 4.32 -9.30
N ARG A 69 -0.36 3.68 -10.28
CA ARG A 69 1.08 3.72 -10.52
C ARG A 69 1.38 4.77 -11.59
N ILE A 70 2.18 5.75 -11.23
CA ILE A 70 2.73 6.77 -12.14
C ILE A 70 4.14 6.36 -12.53
N HIS A 71 4.37 6.15 -13.82
CA HIS A 71 5.70 5.90 -14.35
C HIS A 71 6.44 7.22 -14.54
N THR A 72 7.65 7.33 -13.97
CA THR A 72 8.51 8.52 -14.11
C THR A 72 9.90 8.11 -14.58
N ARG A 73 10.69 9.08 -15.05
CA ARG A 73 12.09 8.87 -15.44
C ARG A 73 12.98 8.34 -14.31
N TYR A 74 12.57 8.54 -13.04
CA TYR A 74 13.31 8.12 -11.84
C TYR A 74 12.73 6.86 -11.18
N GLY A 75 11.71 6.24 -11.79
CA GLY A 75 11.06 5.03 -11.28
C GLY A 75 9.55 5.18 -11.12
N ASN A 76 8.96 4.25 -10.38
CA ASN A 76 7.51 4.17 -10.21
C ASN A 76 7.07 4.88 -8.94
N LEU A 77 6.15 5.83 -9.07
CA LEU A 77 5.45 6.47 -7.98
C LEU A 77 4.05 5.88 -7.84
N TYR A 78 3.53 5.88 -6.62
CA TYR A 78 2.23 5.34 -6.26
C TYR A 78 1.43 6.43 -5.56
N ARG A 79 0.20 6.65 -6.01
CA ARG A 79 -0.72 7.63 -5.44
C ARG A 79 -1.47 7.02 -4.27
N VAL A 80 -1.17 7.48 -3.06
CA VAL A 80 -1.76 6.96 -1.83
C VAL A 80 -2.21 8.11 -0.94
N VAL A 81 -3.26 7.90 -0.17
CA VAL A 81 -3.65 8.81 0.91
C VAL A 81 -3.16 8.20 2.20
N SER A 82 -2.39 8.98 2.97
CA SER A 82 -1.97 8.57 4.31
C SER A 82 -3.06 8.93 5.30
N TYR A 83 -3.46 8.00 6.16
CA TYR A 83 -4.29 8.37 7.29
C TYR A 83 -3.55 9.41 8.16
N PRO A 84 -4.20 10.53 8.54
CA PRO A 84 -3.63 11.42 9.55
C PRO A 84 -3.35 10.56 10.78
N SER A 85 -2.12 10.64 11.27
CA SER A 85 -1.63 9.80 12.37
C SER A 85 -2.67 9.79 13.49
N GLN A 86 -3.16 8.59 13.84
CA GLN A 86 -3.62 8.38 15.22
C GLN A 86 -2.48 8.63 16.18
#